data_AF-A0A920MVB9-F1
#
_entry.id   AF-A0A920MVB9-F1
#
_cell.length_a   1.000
_cell.length_b   1.000
_cell.length_c   1.000
_cell.angle_alpha   90.00
_cell.angle_beta   90.00
_cell.angle_gamma   90.00
#
_symmetry.space_group_name_H-M   'P 1'
#
loop_
_entity.id
_entity.type
_entity.pdbx_description
1 polymer ?
#
loop_
_entity_poly.entity_id
_entity_poly.type
_entity_poly.pdbx_seq_one_letter_code
_entity_poly.pdbx_strand_id
1 'polypeptide(L)'
;MTREGASNRKNGFVILDVTDPYNVTISAEYNDDMTGGVHNVFIYENHVYAVNNGTKYDIINIDDPKNPFRVGVFELDTPGHSIHDVWIENGIAYSSNWSDGVVAVDIGGVKFENLIDPNHSLILYL
;
A
#
# COMPACT_ATOMS: atom_id res chain seq x y z
N MET A 1 -4.78 8.31 7.51
CA MET A 1 -5.22 7.56 8.72
C MET A 1 -6.10 6.41 8.29
N THR A 2 -5.80 5.19 8.75
CA THR A 2 -6.52 3.96 8.38
C THR A 2 -7.78 3.75 9.23
N ARG A 3 -8.70 2.92 8.74
CA ARG A 3 -9.95 2.60 9.42
C ARG A 3 -10.19 1.09 9.34
N GLU A 4 -9.80 0.40 10.40
CA GLU A 4 -10.06 -1.02 10.61
C GLU A 4 -11.21 -1.19 11.61
N GLY A 5 -12.22 -2.00 11.24
CA GLY A 5 -13.34 -2.31 12.14
C GLY A 5 -14.19 -1.11 12.57
N ALA A 6 -14.25 -0.05 11.75
CA ALA A 6 -15.00 1.16 12.09
C ALA A 6 -16.48 0.84 12.36
N SER A 7 -17.02 1.36 13.48
CA SER A 7 -18.40 1.07 13.95
C SER A 7 -19.48 1.51 12.96
N ASN A 8 -19.17 2.47 12.08
CA ASN A 8 -20.05 2.91 11.00
C ASN A 8 -19.97 2.04 9.72
N ARG A 9 -19.18 0.96 9.74
CA ARG A 9 -18.88 0.04 8.63
C ARG A 9 -18.33 0.67 7.35
N LYS A 10 -18.01 1.96 7.35
CA LYS A 10 -17.22 2.56 6.27
C LYS A 10 -15.78 2.16 6.54
N ASN A 11 -15.20 1.28 5.74
CA ASN A 11 -13.76 1.00 5.82
C ASN A 11 -12.99 2.02 4.97
N GLY A 12 -11.70 1.77 4.74
CA GLY A 12 -10.84 2.61 3.92
C GLY A 12 -9.90 3.46 4.75
N PHE A 13 -9.53 4.63 4.21
CA PHE A 13 -8.65 5.58 4.88
C PHE A 13 -9.09 7.02 4.62
N VAL A 14 -8.62 7.92 5.46
CA VAL A 14 -8.78 9.37 5.26
C VAL A 14 -7.44 10.01 4.93
N ILE A 15 -7.46 10.93 3.97
CA ILE A 15 -6.35 11.81 3.63
C ILE A 15 -6.56 13.12 4.39
N LEU A 16 -5.54 13.53 5.13
CA LEU A 16 -5.57 14.73 5.95
C LEU A 16 -4.64 15.78 5.35
N ASP A 17 -5.14 17.00 5.22
CA ASP A 17 -4.31 18.18 4.98
C ASP A 17 -3.72 18.60 6.33
N VAL A 18 -2.40 18.50 6.43
CA VAL A 18 -1.62 18.84 7.62
C VAL A 18 -0.71 20.05 7.37
N THR A 19 -1.01 20.86 6.35
CA THR A 19 -0.24 22.08 6.02
C THR A 19 -0.18 23.04 7.21
N ASP A 20 -1.26 23.14 7.97
CA ASP A 20 -1.27 23.74 9.31
C ASP A 20 -1.51 22.65 10.37
N PRO A 21 -0.51 22.26 11.16
CA PRO A 21 -0.67 21.21 12.17
C PRO A 21 -1.60 21.61 13.33
N TYR A 22 -1.89 22.90 13.52
CA TYR A 22 -2.87 23.36 14.50
C TYR A 22 -4.30 23.36 13.95
N ASN A 23 -4.47 23.20 12.64
CA ASN A 23 -5.76 23.22 11.95
C ASN A 23 -5.80 22.14 10.85
N VAL A 24 -5.71 20.88 11.26
CA VAL A 24 -5.79 19.73 10.35
C VAL A 24 -7.20 19.60 9.77
N THR A 25 -7.30 19.38 8.46
CA THR A 25 -8.59 19.18 7.77
C THR A 25 -8.62 17.87 6.99
N ILE A 26 -9.82 17.35 6.69
CA ILE A 26 -9.99 16.15 5.86
C ILE A 26 -10.00 16.59 4.40
N SER A 27 -9.03 16.11 3.62
CA SER A 27 -8.97 16.34 2.16
C SER A 27 -9.90 15.38 1.41
N ALA A 28 -9.92 14.11 1.82
CA ALA A 28 -10.76 13.08 1.22
C ALA A 28 -11.01 11.92 2.20
N GLU A 29 -12.16 11.27 2.02
CA GLU A 29 -12.45 9.94 2.57
C GLU A 29 -12.45 8.94 1.40
N TYR A 30 -11.53 7.98 1.43
CA TYR A 30 -11.44 6.95 0.40
C TYR A 30 -11.84 5.60 0.97
N ASN A 31 -12.78 4.92 0.32
CA ASN A 31 -13.23 3.60 0.75
C ASN A 31 -13.31 2.59 -0.40
N ASP A 32 -13.69 2.99 -1.62
CA ASP A 32 -13.68 2.18 -2.85
C ASP A 32 -14.09 0.71 -2.66
N ASP A 33 -15.21 0.50 -1.95
CA ASP A 33 -15.74 -0.83 -1.59
C ASP A 33 -14.73 -1.75 -0.86
N MET A 34 -13.75 -1.19 -0.16
CA MET A 34 -12.85 -1.95 0.71
C MET A 34 -13.66 -2.64 1.81
N THR A 35 -13.71 -3.96 1.77
CA THR A 35 -14.40 -4.80 2.76
C THR A 35 -13.36 -5.47 3.65
N GLY A 36 -13.57 -5.43 4.97
CA GLY A 36 -12.68 -6.07 5.96
C GLY A 36 -11.86 -5.09 6.80
N GLY A 37 -11.74 -3.84 6.35
CA GLY A 37 -10.97 -2.80 7.05
C GLY A 37 -9.58 -2.63 6.42
N VAL A 38 -9.07 -1.40 6.49
CA VAL A 38 -7.67 -1.11 6.14
C VAL A 38 -6.90 -1.12 7.44
N HIS A 39 -6.05 -2.14 7.64
CA HIS A 39 -5.26 -2.29 8.86
C HIS A 39 -4.06 -1.32 8.85
N ASN A 40 -3.33 -1.30 7.73
CA ASN A 40 -2.10 -0.54 7.58
C ASN A 40 -2.05 0.16 6.21
N VAL A 41 -1.34 1.28 6.14
CA VAL A 41 -1.02 1.99 4.89
C VAL A 41 0.44 2.41 4.90
N PHE A 42 1.08 2.31 3.74
CA PHE A 42 2.35 2.98 3.47
C PHE A 42 2.17 4.03 2.38
N ILE A 43 2.85 5.16 2.50
CA ILE A 43 2.84 6.20 1.47
C ILE A 43 4.24 6.27 0.87
N TYR A 44 4.31 6.14 -0.45
CA TYR A 44 5.55 6.29 -1.20
C TYR A 44 5.27 7.09 -2.47
N GLU A 45 6.00 8.19 -2.63
CA GLU A 45 5.71 9.21 -3.64
C GLU A 45 4.22 9.61 -3.61
N ASN A 46 3.53 9.54 -4.74
CA ASN A 46 2.12 9.90 -4.85
C ASN A 46 1.20 8.67 -4.84
N HIS A 47 1.57 7.63 -4.07
CA HIS A 47 0.75 6.44 -3.91
C HIS A 47 0.57 6.01 -2.45
N VAL A 48 -0.63 5.54 -2.13
CA VAL A 48 -0.96 4.84 -0.89
C VAL A 48 -1.02 3.35 -1.20
N TYR A 49 -0.32 2.55 -0.41
CA TYR A 49 -0.36 1.09 -0.42
C TYR A 49 -1.17 0.65 0.80
N ALA A 50 -2.44 0.32 0.60
CA ALA A 50 -3.40 0.06 1.66
C ALA A 50 -3.63 -1.43 1.86
N VAL A 51 -3.18 -1.97 3.00
CA VAL A 51 -3.42 -3.37 3.37
C VAL A 51 -4.89 -3.53 3.71
N ASN A 52 -5.60 -4.22 2.82
CA ASN A 52 -7.05 -4.38 2.82
C ASN A 52 -7.41 -5.85 3.02
N ASN A 53 -8.41 -6.11 3.86
CA ASN A 53 -8.89 -7.46 4.20
C ASN A 53 -7.81 -8.39 4.79
N GLY A 54 -6.62 -7.87 5.11
CA GLY A 54 -5.49 -8.63 5.64
C GLY A 54 -4.88 -9.64 4.67
N THR A 55 -5.23 -9.64 3.39
CA THR A 55 -4.72 -10.58 2.37
C THR A 55 -4.07 -9.87 1.19
N LYS A 56 -4.45 -8.63 0.93
CA LYS A 56 -3.99 -7.85 -0.22
C LYS A 56 -3.55 -6.45 0.18
N TYR A 57 -2.83 -5.79 -0.70
CA TYR A 57 -2.73 -4.33 -0.67
C TYR A 57 -3.22 -3.73 -1.99
N ASP A 58 -4.11 -2.75 -1.85
CA ASP A 58 -4.56 -1.91 -2.95
C ASP A 58 -3.54 -0.77 -3.13
N ILE A 59 -3.26 -0.39 -4.38
CA ILE A 59 -2.36 0.72 -4.74
C ILE A 59 -3.22 1.87 -5.24
N ILE A 60 -3.18 3.01 -4.56
CA ILE A 60 -4.06 4.16 -4.79
C ILE A 60 -3.19 5.35 -5.17
N ASN A 61 -3.46 5.95 -6.33
CA ASN A 61 -2.86 7.20 -6.73
C ASN A 61 -3.46 8.35 -5.92
N ILE A 62 -2.58 9.23 -5.42
CA ILE A 62 -2.91 10.43 -4.64
C ILE A 62 -2.24 11.69 -5.21
N ASP A 63 -1.96 11.73 -6.52
CA ASP A 63 -1.44 12.93 -7.21
C ASP A 63 -2.34 14.15 -6.96
N ASP A 64 -3.66 13.93 -7.00
CA ASP A 64 -4.64 14.84 -6.42
C ASP A 64 -5.21 14.22 -5.12
N PRO A 65 -4.77 14.67 -3.93
CA PRO A 65 -5.20 14.10 -2.66
C PRO A 65 -6.69 14.32 -2.36
N LYS A 66 -7.40 15.15 -3.14
CA LYS A 66 -8.86 15.32 -3.04
C LYS A 66 -9.63 14.34 -3.91
N ASN A 67 -8.99 13.75 -4.93
CA ASN A 67 -9.60 12.82 -5.88
C ASN A 67 -8.76 11.54 -6.05
N PRO A 68 -8.51 10.78 -4.97
CA PRO A 68 -7.75 9.53 -5.04
C PRO A 68 -8.48 8.44 -5.83
N PHE A 69 -7.71 7.57 -6.51
CA PHE A 69 -8.26 6.44 -7.27
C PHE A 69 -7.31 5.24 -7.30
N ARG A 70 -7.87 4.02 -7.37
CA ARG A 70 -7.08 2.78 -7.41
C ARG A 70 -6.40 2.61 -8.76
N VAL A 71 -5.12 2.23 -8.74
CA VAL A 71 -4.31 1.93 -9.94
C VAL A 71 -3.83 0.49 -9.99
N GLY A 72 -3.90 -0.25 -8.88
CA GLY A 72 -3.48 -1.65 -8.85
C GLY A 72 -3.89 -2.37 -7.57
N VAL A 73 -3.72 -3.68 -7.57
CA VAL A 73 -3.93 -4.57 -6.43
C VAL A 73 -2.87 -5.66 -6.49
N PHE A 74 -2.29 -6.00 -5.35
CA PHE A 74 -1.48 -7.20 -5.19
C PHE A 74 -2.07 -8.10 -4.11
N GLU A 75 -2.12 -9.40 -4.41
CA GLU A 75 -2.57 -10.47 -3.52
C GLU A 75 -1.78 -11.74 -3.89
N LEU A 76 -1.45 -12.58 -2.91
CA LEU A 76 -0.80 -13.87 -3.19
C LEU A 76 -1.85 -14.92 -3.54
N ASP A 77 -1.45 -15.92 -4.34
CA ASP A 77 -2.32 -17.07 -4.61
C ASP A 77 -2.18 -18.19 -3.56
N THR A 78 -1.29 -18.04 -2.58
CA THR A 78 -1.06 -19.05 -1.54
C THR A 78 -2.29 -19.15 -0.61
N PRO A 79 -2.87 -20.34 -0.41
CA PRO A 79 -4.05 -20.48 0.44
C PRO A 79 -3.78 -20.03 1.88
N GLY A 80 -4.62 -19.12 2.38
CA GLY A 80 -4.52 -18.64 3.77
C GLY A 80 -3.36 -17.66 4.02
N HIS A 81 -2.78 -17.09 2.96
CA HIS A 81 -1.84 -15.98 3.10
C HIS A 81 -2.48 -14.82 3.85
N SER A 82 -1.66 -14.04 4.54
CA SER A 82 -2.10 -12.83 5.20
C SER A 82 -0.97 -11.82 5.21
N ILE A 83 -1.29 -10.57 4.88
CA ILE A 83 -0.39 -9.44 4.85
C ILE A 83 -0.62 -8.61 6.12
N HIS A 84 0.46 -8.37 6.86
CA HIS A 84 0.42 -7.52 8.05
C HIS A 84 0.90 -6.09 7.77
N ASP A 85 1.95 -5.94 6.97
CA ASP A 85 2.57 -4.64 6.68
C ASP A 85 3.14 -4.61 5.26
N VAL A 86 3.36 -3.40 4.75
CA VAL A 86 3.99 -3.12 3.46
C VAL A 86 4.96 -1.96 3.60
N TRP A 87 6.18 -2.13 3.08
CA TRP A 87 7.20 -1.08 2.96
C TRP A 87 7.62 -0.95 1.51
N ILE A 88 7.72 0.26 0.99
CA ILE A 88 8.14 0.51 -0.39
C ILE A 88 9.48 1.20 -0.41
N GLU A 89 10.42 0.64 -1.17
CA GLU A 89 11.75 1.22 -1.37
C GLU A 89 12.18 0.99 -2.83
N ASN A 90 12.55 2.07 -3.54
CA ASN A 90 13.12 2.00 -4.89
C ASN A 90 12.29 1.15 -5.88
N GLY A 91 10.96 1.28 -5.81
CA GLY A 91 10.05 0.53 -6.69
C GLY A 91 9.85 -0.93 -6.33
N ILE A 92 10.33 -1.38 -5.17
CA ILE A 92 10.07 -2.71 -4.63
C ILE A 92 9.15 -2.59 -3.42
N ALA A 93 8.06 -3.35 -3.42
CA ALA A 93 7.20 -3.54 -2.27
C ALA A 93 7.66 -4.76 -1.46
N TYR A 94 7.98 -4.54 -0.20
CA TYR A 94 8.30 -5.56 0.79
C TYR A 94 7.09 -5.74 1.70
N SER A 95 6.44 -6.89 1.66
CA SER A 95 5.31 -7.20 2.53
C SER A 95 5.66 -8.34 3.49
N SER A 96 5.21 -8.20 4.75
CA SER A 96 5.30 -9.26 5.73
C SER A 96 4.06 -10.15 5.62
N ASN A 97 4.26 -11.35 5.09
CA ASN A 97 3.22 -12.34 4.82
C ASN A 97 3.35 -13.47 5.83
N TRP A 98 2.45 -13.57 6.80
CA TRP A 98 2.60 -14.43 7.98
C TRP A 98 3.31 -15.78 7.74
N SER A 99 2.69 -16.67 6.96
CA SER A 99 3.23 -18.01 6.68
C SER A 99 4.21 -18.03 5.51
N ASP A 100 4.14 -17.05 4.61
CA ASP A 100 4.94 -16.98 3.39
C ASP A 100 6.26 -16.20 3.59
N GLY A 101 6.47 -15.61 4.76
CA GLY A 101 7.65 -14.81 5.11
C GLY A 101 7.60 -13.40 4.53
N VAL A 102 8.76 -12.85 4.16
CA VAL A 102 8.83 -11.55 3.50
C VAL A 102 8.74 -11.77 1.99
N VAL A 103 7.79 -11.09 1.34
CA VAL A 103 7.63 -11.13 -0.12
C VAL A 103 8.05 -9.79 -0.69
N ALA A 104 8.90 -9.83 -1.72
CA ALA A 104 9.37 -8.66 -2.44
C ALA A 104 8.76 -8.66 -3.85
N VAL A 105 8.10 -7.57 -4.24
CA VAL A 105 7.41 -7.41 -5.52
C VAL A 105 7.89 -6.15 -6.20
N ASP A 106 8.31 -6.26 -7.46
CA ASP A 106 8.52 -5.09 -8.30
C ASP A 106 7.16 -4.46 -8.64
N ILE A 107 6.97 -3.22 -8.20
CA ILE A 107 5.75 -2.45 -8.41
C ILE A 107 5.91 -1.36 -9.47
N GLY A 108 6.98 -1.43 -10.26
CA GLY A 108 7.20 -0.58 -11.42
C GLY A 108 7.77 0.80 -11.10
N GLY A 109 8.34 1.01 -9.92
CA GLY A 109 8.89 2.32 -9.50
C GLY A 109 10.06 2.80 -10.38
N VAL A 110 10.77 1.89 -11.03
CA VAL A 110 11.62 2.16 -12.21
C VAL A 110 11.83 0.83 -12.91
N LYS A 111 11.93 0.81 -14.25
CA LYS A 111 12.35 -0.42 -14.96
C LYS A 111 13.64 -0.97 -14.35
N PHE A 112 13.66 -2.27 -14.06
CA PHE A 112 14.81 -3.04 -13.55
C PHE A 112 16.13 -2.78 -14.31
N GLU A 113 16.03 -2.41 -15.59
CA GLU A 113 17.15 -2.00 -16.46
C GLU A 113 17.96 -0.81 -15.92
N ASN A 114 17.36 0.05 -15.08
CA ASN A 114 18.01 1.21 -14.47
C ASN A 114 18.67 0.92 -13.10
N LEU A 115 18.52 -0.32 -12.58
CA LEU A 115 19.04 -0.74 -11.27
C LEU A 115 20.31 -1.59 -11.37
N ILE A 116 20.81 -1.86 -12.58
CA ILE A 116 22.06 -2.62 -12.75
C ILE A 116 23.25 -1.71 -12.45
N ASP A 117 23.67 -1.68 -11.19
CA ASP A 117 25.10 -1.53 -10.88
C ASP A 117 25.80 -2.81 -11.40
N PRO A 118 26.73 -2.71 -12.37
CA PRO A 118 27.44 -3.89 -12.90
C PRO A 118 28.22 -4.67 -11.82
N ASN A 119 28.31 -4.16 -10.58
CA ASN A 119 29.02 -4.79 -9.47
C ASN A 119 28.12 -5.51 -8.45
N HIS A 120 26.79 -5.44 -8.55
CA HIS A 120 25.89 -6.11 -7.60
C HIS A 120 24.74 -6.84 -8.31
N SER A 121 24.89 -8.16 -8.43
CA SER A 121 23.81 -9.04 -8.90
C SER A 121 22.92 -9.42 -7.72
N LEU A 122 21.67 -8.95 -7.70
CA LEU A 122 20.66 -9.47 -6.77
C LEU A 122 20.05 -10.76 -7.38
N ILE A 123 20.24 -11.89 -6.69
CA ILE A 123 19.62 -13.16 -7.07
C ILE A 123 18.22 -13.20 -6.45
N LEU A 124 17.18 -13.29 -7.30
CA LEU A 124 15.82 -13.56 -6.88
C LEU A 124 15.64 -15.08 -6.72
N TYR A 125 15.22 -15.53 -5.54
CA TYR A 125 14.72 -16.89 -5.35
C TYR A 125 13.20 -16.87 -5.54
N LEU A 126 12.70 -17.69 -6.47
CA LEU A 126 11.29 -18.08 -6.59
C LEU A 126 10.97 -19.19 -5.58
#